data_AF-A0A2V1AML7-F1
#
_entry.id   AF-A0A2V1AML7-F1
#
_cell.length_a   1.000
_cell.length_b   1.000
_cell.length_c   1.000
_cell.angle_alpha   90.00
_cell.angle_beta   90.00
_cell.angle_gamma   90.00
#
_symmetry.space_group_name_H-M   'P 1'
#
loop_
_entity.id
_entity.type
_entity.pdbx_description
1 polymer ?
#
loop_
_entity_poly.entity_id
_entity_poly.type
_entity_poly.pdbx_seq_one_letter_code
_entity_poly.pdbx_strand_id
1 'polypeptide(L)'
;MSSTSIPKVEGLLAWLEENAFWNSDLVEVRESSVGGTGVFWKLKDQPDPSQDSLILRIPKSSILSPKNSCLCNLLMDYEPSDPAIDLTQGMHAIVLTYIYEQALGERSPWYAYLDTFDLNEEDDQYLPLCLWSKIEKEALFNSECDMLNMLDSSELISFYLECVNFAKTNTSVLEIPPTLSLDTAEEVDENTPKLRFFAKCVQAVISRAFTVDKFHGLSLVPGADLFNHLSPIKDGDKIVPRENVHFVCDDDEDLCGDCGEMGCEHDESDEEIEEEVLDEDGSADEEGQEEDDAEEDTAQDNNDIEDLMEDIPLSSDSEDSDDDGHSSETESINEDDEAKEDEEKRPF
;
A
#
# COMPACT_ATOMS: atom_id res chain seq x y z
N MET A 1 0.60 11.48 -1.78
CA MET A 1 0.23 12.09 -3.07
C MET A 1 1.30 11.69 -4.07
N SER A 2 0.90 11.11 -5.19
CA SER A 2 1.77 10.56 -6.23
C SER A 2 2.61 11.69 -6.89
N SER A 3 3.95 11.59 -6.85
CA SER A 3 4.90 12.48 -7.54
C SER A 3 4.93 12.23 -9.05
N THR A 4 3.87 12.60 -9.76
CA THR A 4 3.75 12.36 -11.22
C THR A 4 4.04 13.63 -12.01
N SER A 5 5.00 13.55 -12.94
CA SER A 5 5.44 14.66 -13.78
C SER A 5 4.48 14.91 -14.95
N ILE A 6 3.71 16.02 -14.92
CA ILE A 6 2.75 16.37 -15.98
C ILE A 6 3.34 16.36 -17.40
N PRO A 7 4.53 16.93 -17.66
CA PRO A 7 5.10 16.92 -19.01
C PRO A 7 5.28 15.52 -19.61
N LYS A 8 5.34 14.49 -18.76
CA LYS A 8 5.56 13.09 -19.15
C LYS A 8 4.27 12.27 -19.21
N VAL A 9 3.17 12.80 -18.68
CA VAL A 9 1.86 12.11 -18.67
C VAL A 9 1.35 11.84 -20.08
N GLU A 10 1.66 12.70 -21.07
CA GLU A 10 1.25 12.47 -22.47
C GLU A 10 1.78 11.14 -23.01
N GLY A 11 3.01 10.76 -22.65
CA GLY A 11 3.59 9.48 -23.02
C GLY A 11 2.86 8.29 -22.38
N LEU A 12 2.48 8.41 -21.11
CA LEU A 12 1.67 7.40 -20.42
C LEU A 12 0.28 7.27 -21.04
N LEU A 13 -0.39 8.38 -21.39
CA LEU A 13 -1.72 8.32 -22.02
C LEU A 13 -1.67 7.63 -23.38
N ALA A 14 -0.65 7.92 -24.20
CA ALA A 14 -0.45 7.21 -25.45
C ALA A 14 -0.19 5.71 -25.23
N TRP A 15 0.60 5.35 -24.22
CA TRP A 15 0.82 3.95 -23.84
C TRP A 15 -0.48 3.26 -23.39
N LEU A 16 -1.33 3.95 -22.63
CA LEU A 16 -2.62 3.44 -22.18
C LEU A 16 -3.58 3.20 -23.36
N GLU A 17 -3.59 4.06 -24.38
CA GLU A 17 -4.38 3.86 -25.59
C GLU A 17 -3.97 2.60 -26.38
N GLU A 18 -2.69 2.22 -26.31
CA GLU A 18 -2.15 1.04 -27.01
C GLU A 18 -2.28 -0.26 -26.22
N ASN A 19 -2.16 -0.21 -24.89
CA ASN A 19 -2.03 -1.40 -24.03
C ASN A 19 -3.24 -1.63 -23.11
N ALA A 20 -4.13 -0.65 -23.00
CA ALA A 20 -5.25 -0.67 -22.07
C ALA A 20 -6.48 0.05 -22.63
N PHE A 21 -7.51 0.21 -21.81
CA PHE A 21 -8.64 1.09 -22.10
C PHE A 21 -8.57 2.31 -21.20
N TRP A 22 -8.49 3.49 -21.81
CA TRP A 22 -8.59 4.80 -21.16
C TRP A 22 -9.67 5.61 -21.84
N ASN A 23 -10.67 6.06 -21.08
CA ASN A 23 -11.80 6.80 -21.64
C ASN A 23 -11.48 8.30 -21.81
N SER A 24 -10.67 8.62 -22.82
CA SER A 24 -10.25 9.98 -23.13
C SER A 24 -11.41 10.94 -23.44
N ASP A 25 -12.60 10.44 -23.76
CA ASP A 25 -13.77 11.28 -24.02
C ASP A 25 -14.40 11.82 -22.72
N LEU A 26 -14.29 11.05 -21.63
CA LEU A 26 -14.89 11.37 -20.33
C LEU A 26 -13.91 11.99 -19.34
N VAL A 27 -12.63 11.62 -19.41
CA VAL A 27 -11.62 12.06 -18.45
C VAL A 27 -10.44 12.79 -19.09
N GLU A 28 -9.84 13.71 -18.33
CA GLU A 28 -8.56 14.35 -18.61
C GLU A 28 -7.65 14.30 -17.39
N VAL A 29 -6.34 14.30 -17.64
CA VAL A 29 -5.33 14.44 -16.60
C VAL A 29 -4.85 15.88 -16.58
N ARG A 30 -4.82 16.50 -15.39
CA ARG A 30 -4.31 17.87 -15.20
C ARG A 30 -3.77 18.07 -13.79
N GLU A 31 -3.12 19.21 -13.59
CA GLU A 31 -2.62 19.64 -12.29
C GLU A 31 -3.80 19.94 -11.34
N SER A 32 -3.71 19.42 -10.13
CA SER A 32 -4.68 19.60 -9.05
C SER A 32 -4.23 20.71 -8.12
N SER A 33 -5.15 21.59 -7.73
CA SER A 33 -4.90 22.62 -6.73
C SER A 33 -4.68 22.07 -5.32
N VAL A 34 -5.11 20.83 -5.07
CA VAL A 34 -5.00 20.15 -3.76
C VAL A 34 -3.73 19.30 -3.70
N GLY A 35 -3.07 19.08 -4.84
CA GLY A 35 -1.70 18.60 -4.93
C GLY A 35 -1.45 17.73 -6.16
N GLY A 36 -0.30 17.94 -6.80
CA GLY A 36 0.22 17.11 -7.88
C GLY A 36 -0.71 16.99 -9.09
N THR A 37 -0.65 15.81 -9.71
CA THR A 37 -1.41 15.46 -10.91
C THR A 37 -2.67 14.67 -10.52
N GLY A 38 -3.77 14.85 -11.24
CA GLY A 38 -4.99 14.08 -11.01
C GLY A 38 -5.86 13.93 -12.25
N VAL A 39 -6.80 12.99 -12.16
CA VAL A 39 -7.83 12.75 -13.20
C VAL A 39 -9.08 13.56 -12.90
N PHE A 40 -9.65 14.19 -13.93
CA PHE A 40 -10.81 15.04 -13.83
C PHE A 40 -11.86 14.70 -14.89
N TRP A 41 -13.12 14.81 -14.49
CA TRP A 41 -14.28 14.60 -15.34
C TRP A 41 -14.51 15.77 -16.30
N LYS A 42 -14.57 15.50 -17.60
CA LYS A 42 -14.72 16.53 -18.66
C LYS A 42 -16.13 17.09 -18.77
N LEU A 43 -17.15 16.26 -18.50
CA LEU A 43 -18.55 16.62 -18.74
C LEU A 43 -19.17 17.48 -17.62
N LYS A 44 -18.36 17.96 -16.66
CA LYS A 44 -18.82 18.77 -15.52
C LYS A 44 -19.94 18.05 -14.76
N ASP A 45 -21.08 18.69 -14.53
CA ASP A 45 -22.23 18.11 -13.81
C ASP A 45 -23.11 17.22 -14.70
N GLN A 46 -22.69 16.94 -15.95
CA GLN A 46 -23.46 16.08 -16.85
C GLN A 46 -23.06 14.61 -16.65
N PRO A 47 -24.06 13.70 -16.63
CA PRO A 47 -23.79 12.27 -16.59
C PRO A 47 -23.18 11.82 -17.92
N ASP A 48 -22.52 10.67 -17.89
CA ASP A 48 -22.05 10.01 -19.11
C ASP A 48 -23.22 9.75 -20.09
N PRO A 49 -23.15 10.24 -21.35
CA PRO A 49 -24.16 9.97 -22.38
C PRO A 49 -24.37 8.48 -22.69
N SER A 50 -23.34 7.64 -22.54
CA SER A 50 -23.48 6.18 -22.75
C SER A 50 -24.09 5.43 -21.57
N GLN A 51 -24.14 6.05 -20.39
CA GLN A 51 -24.37 5.38 -19.10
C GLN A 51 -23.39 4.22 -18.83
N ASP A 52 -22.24 4.22 -19.51
CA ASP A 52 -21.14 3.32 -19.24
C ASP A 52 -20.19 4.00 -18.24
N SER A 53 -20.13 3.45 -17.02
CA SER A 53 -19.29 3.99 -15.96
C SER A 53 -17.81 3.61 -16.10
N LEU A 54 -17.43 2.83 -17.12
CA LEU A 54 -16.06 2.41 -17.31
C LEU A 54 -15.19 3.55 -17.84
N ILE A 55 -14.20 3.93 -17.03
CA ILE A 55 -13.24 4.99 -17.36
C ILE A 55 -11.82 4.47 -17.59
N LEU A 56 -11.48 3.32 -16.99
CA LEU A 56 -10.18 2.68 -17.06
C LEU A 56 -10.37 1.15 -17.01
N ARG A 57 -9.64 0.41 -17.86
CA ARG A 57 -9.46 -1.04 -17.70
C ARG A 57 -8.05 -1.41 -18.12
N ILE A 58 -7.28 -1.99 -17.19
CA ILE A 58 -5.91 -2.43 -17.41
C ILE A 58 -5.88 -3.97 -17.48
N PRO A 59 -5.36 -4.59 -18.55
CA PRO A 59 -5.11 -6.02 -18.56
C PRO A 59 -4.08 -6.41 -17.48
N LYS A 60 -4.27 -7.54 -16.79
CA LYS A 60 -3.31 -8.06 -15.80
C LYS A 60 -1.91 -8.33 -16.38
N SER A 61 -1.78 -8.52 -17.69
CA SER A 61 -0.47 -8.60 -18.37
C SER A 61 0.25 -7.26 -18.52
N SER A 62 -0.45 -6.15 -18.32
CA SER A 62 0.05 -4.77 -18.49
C SER A 62 0.39 -4.09 -17.16
N ILE A 63 0.04 -4.68 -16.01
CA ILE A 63 0.49 -4.19 -14.70
C ILE A 63 1.96 -4.56 -14.48
N LEU A 64 2.66 -3.76 -13.70
CA LEU A 64 4.00 -4.09 -13.25
C LEU A 64 3.88 -4.84 -11.91
N SER A 65 4.13 -6.15 -11.96
CA SER A 65 4.18 -7.03 -10.79
C SER A 65 5.50 -7.81 -10.78
N PRO A 66 5.93 -8.36 -9.63
CA PRO A 66 7.09 -9.26 -9.59
C PRO A 66 6.97 -10.41 -10.60
N LYS A 67 5.76 -10.99 -10.73
CA LYS A 67 5.42 -12.09 -11.67
C LYS A 67 5.52 -11.70 -13.16
N ASN A 68 5.16 -10.47 -13.51
CA ASN A 68 5.26 -9.98 -14.90
C ASN A 68 6.68 -9.51 -15.28
N SER A 69 7.52 -9.22 -14.28
CA SER A 69 8.84 -8.65 -14.49
C SER A 69 9.87 -9.68 -14.97
N CYS A 70 10.98 -9.17 -15.51
CA CYS A 70 12.13 -10.01 -15.81
C CYS A 70 12.82 -10.63 -14.58
N LEU A 71 12.46 -10.19 -13.36
CA LEU A 71 13.02 -10.70 -12.12
C LEU A 71 12.31 -11.94 -11.59
N CYS A 72 11.11 -12.28 -12.08
CA CYS A 72 10.22 -13.29 -11.48
C CYS A 72 10.96 -14.53 -10.97
N ASN A 73 11.68 -15.23 -11.85
CA ASN A 73 12.41 -16.45 -11.48
C ASN A 73 13.52 -16.21 -10.47
N LEU A 74 14.24 -15.09 -10.58
CA LEU A 74 15.34 -14.76 -9.68
C LEU A 74 14.84 -14.42 -8.27
N LEU A 75 13.66 -13.80 -8.17
CA LEU A 75 13.03 -13.52 -6.88
C LEU A 75 12.60 -14.81 -6.20
N MET A 76 11.97 -15.73 -6.94
CA MET A 76 11.54 -17.04 -6.41
C MET A 76 12.72 -17.91 -5.94
N ASP A 77 13.85 -17.86 -6.66
CA ASP A 77 15.04 -18.66 -6.35
C ASP A 77 15.94 -18.03 -5.27
N TYR A 78 15.63 -16.82 -4.80
CA TYR A 78 16.48 -16.09 -3.87
C TYR A 78 16.07 -16.35 -2.42
N GLU A 79 17.04 -16.74 -1.60
CA GLU A 79 16.88 -16.88 -0.14
C GLU A 79 17.47 -15.65 0.56
N PRO A 80 16.63 -14.80 1.19
CA PRO A 80 17.07 -13.62 1.92
C PRO A 80 17.91 -13.99 3.16
N SER A 81 18.88 -13.14 3.50
CA SER A 81 19.68 -13.34 4.72
C SER A 81 18.91 -12.96 5.99
N ASP A 82 17.97 -12.03 5.87
CA ASP A 82 17.07 -11.58 6.93
C ASP A 82 15.67 -12.17 6.68
N PRO A 83 15.12 -12.99 7.59
CA PRO A 83 13.80 -13.59 7.41
C PRO A 83 12.65 -12.57 7.44
N ALA A 84 12.87 -11.34 7.93
CA ALA A 84 11.86 -10.28 7.88
C ALA A 84 11.69 -9.68 6.47
N ILE A 85 12.61 -9.97 5.55
CA ILE A 85 12.59 -9.44 4.19
C ILE A 85 12.16 -10.52 3.22
N ASP A 86 10.94 -10.43 2.72
CA ASP A 86 10.43 -11.31 1.67
C ASP A 86 10.55 -10.68 0.27
N LEU A 87 11.53 -11.11 -0.53
CA LEU A 87 11.69 -10.64 -1.92
C LEU A 87 10.81 -11.37 -2.93
N THR A 88 10.02 -12.37 -2.51
CA THR A 88 9.16 -13.15 -3.41
C THR A 88 7.81 -12.48 -3.66
N GLN A 89 7.30 -11.73 -2.68
CA GLN A 89 5.98 -11.08 -2.70
C GLN A 89 5.96 -9.76 -1.91
N GLY A 90 4.78 -9.12 -1.88
CA GLY A 90 4.54 -7.92 -1.08
C GLY A 90 5.40 -6.71 -1.47
N MET A 91 5.58 -5.79 -0.51
CA MET A 91 6.25 -4.50 -0.71
C MET A 91 7.71 -4.63 -1.15
N HIS A 92 8.47 -5.55 -0.54
CA HIS A 92 9.90 -5.67 -0.84
C HIS A 92 10.14 -6.15 -2.28
N ALA A 93 9.37 -7.14 -2.73
CA ALA A 93 9.45 -7.67 -4.10
C ALA A 93 9.10 -6.60 -5.15
N ILE A 94 8.02 -5.85 -4.97
CA ILE A 94 7.60 -4.82 -5.95
C ILE A 94 8.57 -3.64 -5.99
N VAL A 95 9.18 -3.24 -4.85
CA VAL A 95 10.20 -2.18 -4.83
C VAL A 95 11.44 -2.58 -5.61
N LEU A 96 11.94 -3.80 -5.40
CA LEU A 96 13.10 -4.29 -6.13
C LEU A 96 12.79 -4.41 -7.63
N THR A 97 11.61 -4.93 -7.96
CA THR A 97 11.08 -5.01 -9.33
C THR A 97 11.05 -3.64 -10.00
N TYR A 98 10.48 -2.64 -9.32
CA TYR A 98 10.45 -1.25 -9.79
C TYR A 98 11.85 -0.72 -10.09
N ILE A 99 12.82 -0.93 -9.20
CA ILE A 99 14.19 -0.41 -9.37
C ILE A 99 14.86 -0.99 -10.62
N TYR A 100 14.72 -2.29 -10.86
CA TYR A 100 15.28 -2.93 -12.05
C TYR A 100 14.60 -2.48 -13.34
N GLU A 101 13.26 -2.44 -13.37
CA GLU A 101 12.53 -1.99 -14.56
C GLU A 101 12.81 -0.51 -14.86
N GLN A 102 12.94 0.34 -13.83
CA GLN A 102 13.36 1.73 -13.99
C GLN A 102 14.77 1.83 -14.61
N ALA A 103 15.71 1.00 -14.16
CA ALA A 103 17.09 0.98 -14.66
C ALA A 103 17.20 0.50 -16.11
N LEU A 104 16.24 -0.28 -16.61
CA LEU A 104 16.18 -0.69 -18.01
C LEU A 104 15.86 0.47 -18.97
N GLY A 105 15.27 1.57 -18.46
CA GLY A 105 14.87 2.71 -19.29
C GLY A 105 13.92 2.29 -20.40
N GLU A 106 14.13 2.78 -21.63
CA GLU A 106 13.30 2.48 -22.82
C GLU A 106 13.19 0.98 -23.16
N ARG A 107 14.04 0.13 -22.57
CA ARG A 107 13.93 -1.33 -22.76
C ARG A 107 12.84 -1.97 -21.91
N SER A 108 12.36 -1.29 -20.87
CA SER A 108 11.24 -1.76 -20.05
C SER A 108 9.93 -1.60 -20.82
N PRO A 109 9.05 -2.62 -20.83
CA PRO A 109 7.68 -2.49 -21.37
C PRO A 109 6.87 -1.37 -20.70
N TRP A 110 7.23 -1.04 -19.46
CA TRP A 110 6.57 -0.02 -18.64
C TRP A 110 7.28 1.33 -18.66
N TYR A 111 8.26 1.54 -19.55
CA TYR A 111 9.05 2.77 -19.58
C TYR A 111 8.20 4.05 -19.59
N ALA A 112 7.17 4.12 -20.44
CA ALA A 112 6.30 5.29 -20.54
C ALA A 112 5.55 5.60 -19.23
N TYR A 113 5.25 4.58 -18.43
CA TYR A 113 4.65 4.72 -17.10
C TYR A 113 5.70 5.11 -16.05
N LEU A 114 6.80 4.37 -16.01
CA LEU A 114 7.91 4.54 -15.07
C LEU A 114 8.61 5.90 -15.21
N ASP A 115 8.69 6.45 -16.43
CA ASP A 115 9.26 7.77 -16.67
C ASP A 115 8.43 8.89 -16.03
N THR A 116 7.13 8.66 -15.75
CA THR A 116 6.27 9.65 -15.10
C THR A 116 6.61 9.91 -13.63
N PHE A 117 7.36 9.01 -13.00
CA PHE A 117 7.79 9.16 -11.61
C PHE A 117 8.82 10.29 -11.49
N ASP A 118 8.47 11.34 -10.74
CA ASP A 118 9.37 12.47 -10.48
C ASP A 118 10.20 12.19 -9.22
N LEU A 119 11.30 11.46 -9.41
CA LEU A 119 12.27 11.16 -8.36
C LEU A 119 13.52 12.01 -8.54
N ASN A 120 13.43 13.29 -8.18
CA ASN A 120 14.58 14.16 -8.19
C ASN A 120 15.59 13.74 -7.09
N GLU A 121 16.83 13.46 -7.49
CA GLU A 121 17.91 13.09 -6.56
C GLU A 121 18.19 14.18 -5.52
N GLU A 122 18.04 15.45 -5.89
CA GLU A 122 18.37 16.61 -5.04
C GLU A 122 17.24 17.06 -4.11
N ASP A 123 16.02 16.53 -4.28
CA ASP A 123 14.84 16.96 -3.50
C ASP A 123 14.46 15.92 -2.44
N ASP A 124 14.50 16.32 -1.17
CA ASP A 124 14.17 15.47 -0.02
C ASP A 124 12.67 15.45 0.31
N GLN A 125 11.81 16.13 -0.47
CA GLN A 125 10.37 16.25 -0.22
C GLN A 125 9.63 14.90 -0.12
N TYR A 126 10.19 13.82 -0.67
CA TYR A 126 9.56 12.49 -0.73
C TYR A 126 10.28 11.43 0.10
N LEU A 127 11.08 11.83 1.09
CA LEU A 127 11.70 10.86 1.99
C LEU A 127 10.70 10.31 3.01
N PRO A 128 10.79 9.02 3.35
CA PRO A 128 10.02 8.44 4.44
C PRO A 128 10.41 9.06 5.79
N LEU A 129 9.49 8.99 6.76
CA LEU A 129 9.63 9.55 8.12
C LEU A 129 10.96 9.17 8.79
N CYS A 130 11.39 7.91 8.60
CA CYS A 130 12.63 7.38 9.15
C CYS A 130 13.91 8.02 8.59
N LEU A 131 13.83 8.86 7.55
CA LEU A 131 14.98 9.61 7.00
C LEU A 131 14.82 11.14 7.13
N TRP A 132 13.78 11.61 7.82
CA TRP A 132 13.58 13.03 8.10
C TRP A 132 14.66 13.58 9.03
N SER A 133 14.79 14.90 9.08
CA SER A 133 15.76 15.53 9.97
C SER A 133 15.41 15.24 11.44
N LYS A 134 16.42 15.29 12.32
CA LYS A 134 16.21 15.05 13.76
C LYS A 134 15.14 15.97 14.35
N ILE A 135 15.09 17.23 13.91
CA ILE A 135 14.12 18.22 14.38
C ILE A 135 12.69 17.81 13.97
N GLU A 136 12.52 17.30 12.76
CA GLU A 136 11.22 16.83 12.26
C GLU A 136 10.78 15.54 12.96
N LYS A 137 11.70 14.59 13.19
CA LYS A 137 11.44 13.38 13.98
C LYS A 137 11.04 13.72 15.42
N GLU A 138 11.74 14.66 16.07
CA GLU A 138 11.44 15.14 17.43
C GLU A 138 10.03 15.75 17.53
N ALA A 139 9.51 16.35 16.45
CA ALA A 139 8.15 16.90 16.42
C ALA A 139 7.06 15.82 16.45
N LEU A 140 7.41 14.57 16.13
CA LEU A 140 6.51 13.40 16.17
C LEU A 140 6.68 12.55 17.44
N PHE A 141 7.47 13.01 18.41
CA PHE A 141 7.67 12.30 19.67
C PHE A 141 6.35 12.04 20.41
N ASN A 142 6.16 10.82 20.94
CA ASN A 142 4.91 10.32 21.53
C ASN A 142 3.69 10.33 20.58
N SER A 143 3.89 10.45 19.28
CA SER A 143 2.85 10.11 18.31
C SER A 143 2.79 8.61 18.08
N GLU A 144 1.74 8.13 17.41
CA GLU A 144 1.65 6.75 16.97
C GLU A 144 2.82 6.34 16.07
N CYS A 145 3.31 7.25 15.23
CA CYS A 145 4.49 7.00 14.39
C CYS A 145 5.75 6.70 15.21
N ASP A 146 5.92 7.35 16.38
CA ASP A 146 7.04 7.10 17.28
C ASP A 146 6.84 5.77 18.04
N MET A 147 5.62 5.50 18.52
CA MET A 147 5.30 4.28 19.24
C MET A 147 5.40 3.01 18.38
N LEU A 148 5.08 3.12 17.09
CA LEU A 148 5.20 2.04 16.10
C LEU A 148 6.59 1.98 15.44
N ASN A 149 7.59 2.67 15.99
CA ASN A 149 8.97 2.67 15.52
C ASN A 149 9.17 3.14 14.06
N MET A 150 8.22 3.89 13.48
CA MET A 150 8.30 4.38 12.09
C MET A 150 9.39 5.44 11.86
N LEU A 151 9.99 5.96 12.95
CA LEU A 151 11.07 6.95 12.91
C LEU A 151 12.46 6.30 12.82
N ASP A 152 12.55 4.99 13.05
CA ASP A 152 13.78 4.22 12.98
C ASP A 152 14.09 3.78 11.54
N SER A 153 15.35 3.89 11.14
CA SER A 153 15.79 3.61 9.76
C SER A 153 16.37 2.21 9.59
N SER A 154 16.44 1.38 10.64
CA SER A 154 17.13 0.09 10.60
C SER A 154 16.49 -0.86 9.61
N GLU A 155 15.16 -0.97 9.60
CA GLU A 155 14.43 -1.83 8.65
C GLU A 155 14.67 -1.41 7.20
N LEU A 156 14.64 -0.10 6.92
CA LEU A 156 14.92 0.44 5.59
C LEU A 156 16.36 0.16 5.15
N ILE A 157 17.33 0.27 6.07
CA ILE A 157 18.75 -0.02 5.80
C ILE A 157 18.94 -1.52 5.55
N SER A 158 18.37 -2.39 6.39
CA SER A 158 18.40 -3.85 6.20
C SER A 158 17.82 -4.22 4.84
N PHE A 159 16.65 -3.67 4.50
CA PHE A 159 16.01 -3.91 3.22
C PHE A 159 16.88 -3.46 2.03
N TYR A 160 17.48 -2.27 2.13
CA TYR A 160 18.40 -1.79 1.11
C TYR A 160 19.62 -2.71 0.93
N LEU A 161 20.24 -3.14 2.04
CA LEU A 161 21.40 -4.03 2.01
C LEU A 161 21.06 -5.40 1.43
N GLU A 162 19.87 -5.93 1.71
CA GLU A 162 19.39 -7.18 1.14
C GLU A 162 19.20 -7.06 -0.38
N CYS A 163 18.62 -5.94 -0.86
CA CYS A 163 18.51 -5.64 -2.28
C CYS A 163 19.88 -5.52 -2.98
N VAL A 164 20.88 -4.94 -2.30
CA VAL A 164 22.26 -4.90 -2.78
C VAL A 164 22.86 -6.30 -2.84
N ASN A 165 22.59 -7.16 -1.85
CA ASN A 165 23.06 -8.54 -1.84
C ASN A 165 22.43 -9.35 -2.99
N PHE A 166 21.12 -9.22 -3.18
CA PHE A 166 20.42 -9.78 -4.33
C PHE A 166 21.08 -9.40 -5.66
N ALA A 167 21.37 -8.11 -5.85
CA ALA A 167 22.01 -7.62 -7.08
C ALA A 167 23.42 -8.18 -7.29
N LYS A 168 24.21 -8.31 -6.21
CA LYS A 168 25.56 -8.91 -6.26
C LYS A 168 25.52 -10.40 -6.60
N THR A 169 24.60 -11.15 -6.00
CA THR A 169 24.41 -12.58 -6.24
C THR A 169 24.00 -12.84 -7.69
N ASN A 170 23.15 -11.98 -8.25
CA ASN A 170 22.59 -12.13 -9.59
C ASN A 170 23.34 -11.37 -10.70
N THR A 171 24.53 -10.81 -10.41
CA THR A 171 25.30 -9.99 -11.36
C THR A 171 25.73 -10.72 -12.64
N SER A 172 25.69 -12.05 -12.65
CA SER A 172 26.02 -12.86 -13.84
C SER A 172 24.88 -12.90 -14.86
N VAL A 173 23.65 -12.61 -14.43
CA VAL A 173 22.43 -12.65 -15.23
C VAL A 173 21.94 -11.24 -15.53
N LEU A 174 22.03 -10.33 -14.55
CA LEU A 174 21.52 -8.96 -14.64
C LEU A 174 22.60 -7.93 -14.33
N GLU A 175 22.48 -6.76 -14.95
CA GLU A 175 23.29 -5.60 -14.60
C GLU A 175 22.78 -4.99 -13.29
N ILE A 176 23.70 -4.60 -12.41
CA ILE A 176 23.36 -3.99 -11.12
C ILE A 176 22.85 -2.56 -11.35
N PRO A 177 21.61 -2.22 -10.93
CA PRO A 177 21.10 -0.86 -11.01
C PRO A 177 22.01 0.14 -10.26
N PRO A 178 22.20 1.37 -10.75
CA PRO A 178 23.06 2.37 -10.10
C PRO A 178 22.73 2.60 -8.62
N THR A 179 21.44 2.58 -8.27
CA THR A 179 20.93 2.70 -6.89
C THR A 179 21.42 1.58 -5.96
N LEU A 180 21.63 0.38 -6.50
CA LEU A 180 22.05 -0.81 -5.75
C LEU A 180 23.56 -1.10 -5.87
N SER A 181 24.28 -0.27 -6.62
CA SER A 181 25.72 -0.44 -6.83
C SER A 181 26.50 0.15 -5.65
N LEU A 182 26.74 -0.62 -4.60
CA LEU A 182 27.60 -0.23 -3.47
C LEU A 182 29.04 -0.74 -3.63
N ASP A 183 30.00 0.12 -3.32
CA ASP A 183 31.39 -0.30 -3.15
C ASP A 183 31.51 -1.10 -1.85
N THR A 184 32.27 -2.21 -1.87
CA THR A 184 32.32 -3.24 -0.80
C THR A 184 32.85 -2.79 0.57
N ALA A 185 33.15 -1.51 0.74
CA ALA A 185 33.70 -0.94 1.98
C ALA A 185 32.90 0.25 2.54
N GLU A 186 31.77 0.62 1.94
CA GLU A 186 30.95 1.74 2.44
C GLU A 186 30.06 1.26 3.60
N GLU A 187 30.23 1.87 4.77
CA GLU A 187 29.20 1.81 5.82
C GLU A 187 27.98 2.60 5.33
N VAL A 188 26.81 1.96 5.34
CA VAL A 188 25.55 2.59 4.93
C VAL A 188 24.86 3.20 6.14
N ASP A 189 24.47 4.47 6.01
CA ASP A 189 23.72 5.23 7.01
C ASP A 189 22.62 6.09 6.37
N GLU A 190 21.81 6.78 7.19
CA GLU A 190 20.70 7.66 6.77
C GLU A 190 21.08 8.78 5.79
N ASN A 191 22.37 9.14 5.73
CA ASN A 191 22.90 10.20 4.87
C ASN A 191 23.46 9.65 3.56
N THR A 192 23.56 8.33 3.41
CA THR A 192 24.10 7.69 2.22
C THR A 192 23.22 8.03 1.00
N PRO A 193 23.74 8.72 -0.04
CA PRO A 193 22.90 9.22 -1.14
C PRO A 193 22.12 8.12 -1.87
N LYS A 194 22.73 6.95 -2.06
CA LYS A 194 22.07 5.80 -2.71
C LYS A 194 20.95 5.21 -1.86
N LEU A 195 21.11 5.16 -0.53
CA LEU A 195 20.05 4.78 0.40
C LEU A 195 18.89 5.77 0.33
N ARG A 196 19.18 7.08 0.35
CA ARG A 196 18.14 8.12 0.25
C ARG A 196 17.37 8.02 -1.06
N PHE A 197 18.05 7.74 -2.17
CA PHE A 197 17.37 7.51 -3.45
C PHE A 197 16.55 6.22 -3.44
N PHE A 198 17.08 5.12 -2.87
CA PHE A 198 16.32 3.89 -2.67
C PHE A 198 15.04 4.14 -1.84
N ALA A 199 15.13 4.93 -0.77
CA ALA A 199 14.00 5.29 0.05
C ALA A 199 12.92 6.08 -0.72
N LYS A 200 13.34 6.94 -1.67
CA LYS A 200 12.41 7.61 -2.58
C LYS A 200 11.70 6.60 -3.50
N CYS A 201 12.40 5.58 -3.99
CA CYS A 201 11.77 4.49 -4.74
C CYS A 201 10.75 3.75 -3.87
N VAL A 202 11.12 3.38 -2.64
CA VAL A 202 10.21 2.75 -1.66
C VAL A 202 8.94 3.58 -1.48
N GLN A 203 9.10 4.87 -1.14
CA GLN A 203 7.98 5.78 -0.93
C GLN A 203 7.10 5.92 -2.19
N ALA A 204 7.72 5.96 -3.37
CA ALA A 204 7.00 6.08 -4.63
C ALA A 204 6.13 4.86 -4.91
N VAL A 205 6.63 3.66 -4.63
CA VAL A 205 5.89 2.41 -4.78
C VAL A 205 4.78 2.29 -3.72
N ILE A 206 5.08 2.55 -2.44
CA ILE A 206 4.07 2.54 -1.36
C ILE A 206 2.88 3.44 -1.71
N SER A 207 3.14 4.60 -2.30
CA SER A 207 2.08 5.56 -2.62
C SER A 207 1.21 5.23 -3.84
N ARG A 208 1.52 4.13 -4.57
CA ARG A 208 0.93 3.82 -5.89
C ARG A 208 0.57 2.34 -6.10
N ALA A 209 1.05 1.46 -5.25
CA ALA A 209 0.82 0.04 -5.41
C ALA A 209 -0.62 -0.33 -5.00
N PHE A 210 -1.19 -1.30 -5.70
CA PHE A 210 -2.51 -1.87 -5.46
C PHE A 210 -2.38 -3.37 -5.25
N THR A 211 -3.16 -3.92 -4.33
CA THR A 211 -3.41 -5.37 -4.30
C THR A 211 -4.31 -5.72 -5.47
N VAL A 212 -3.86 -6.60 -6.36
CA VAL A 212 -4.57 -6.93 -7.60
C VAL A 212 -5.37 -8.22 -7.45
N ASP A 213 -4.70 -9.33 -7.13
CA ASP A 213 -5.28 -10.65 -6.90
C ASP A 213 -4.25 -11.55 -6.19
N LYS A 214 -4.63 -12.80 -5.90
CA LYS A 214 -3.75 -13.77 -5.23
C LYS A 214 -2.44 -14.07 -5.98
N PHE A 215 -2.41 -13.97 -7.31
CA PHE A 215 -1.25 -14.33 -8.13
C PHE A 215 -0.26 -13.17 -8.31
N HIS A 216 -0.77 -11.99 -8.67
CA HIS A 216 0.03 -10.79 -8.87
C HIS A 216 0.33 -10.06 -7.56
N GLY A 217 -0.47 -10.28 -6.51
CA GLY A 217 -0.33 -9.64 -5.22
C GLY A 217 -0.28 -8.12 -5.34
N LEU A 218 0.69 -7.53 -4.65
CA LEU A 218 0.94 -6.10 -4.70
C LEU A 218 1.67 -5.69 -6.00
N SER A 219 1.05 -4.78 -6.76
CA SER A 219 1.51 -4.38 -8.09
C SER A 219 1.33 -2.90 -8.37
N LEU A 220 2.12 -2.35 -9.30
CA LEU A 220 1.90 -1.01 -9.85
C LEU A 220 0.97 -1.10 -11.06
N VAL A 221 -0.13 -0.35 -11.04
CA VAL A 221 -1.20 -0.41 -12.05
C VAL A 221 -1.21 0.91 -12.83
N PRO A 222 -0.61 0.96 -14.04
CA PRO A 222 -0.49 2.19 -14.80
C PRO A 222 -1.84 2.89 -15.01
N GLY A 223 -1.91 4.18 -14.69
CA GLY A 223 -3.11 4.99 -14.88
C GLY A 223 -4.12 4.93 -13.73
N ALA A 224 -4.18 3.82 -12.97
CA ALA A 224 -5.01 3.73 -11.77
C ALA A 224 -4.48 4.64 -10.64
N ASP A 225 -3.16 4.72 -10.52
CA ASP A 225 -2.44 5.54 -9.55
C ASP A 225 -2.46 7.06 -9.85
N LEU A 226 -3.10 7.48 -10.95
CA LEU A 226 -3.37 8.88 -11.26
C LEU A 226 -4.64 9.41 -10.55
N PHE A 227 -5.52 8.52 -10.10
CA PHE A 227 -6.73 8.91 -9.38
C PHE A 227 -6.38 9.24 -7.93
N ASN A 228 -6.64 10.48 -7.54
CA ASN A 228 -6.36 10.92 -6.17
C ASN A 228 -7.41 10.43 -5.18
N HIS A 229 -6.96 10.20 -3.94
CA HIS A 229 -7.82 9.83 -2.82
C HIS A 229 -8.53 11.06 -2.22
N LEU A 230 -9.80 10.90 -1.83
CA LEU A 230 -10.55 11.88 -1.04
C LEU A 230 -10.89 11.30 0.31
N SER A 231 -10.45 11.96 1.38
CA SER A 231 -10.80 11.53 2.74
C SER A 231 -12.31 11.62 2.96
N PRO A 232 -12.91 10.62 3.65
CA PRO A 232 -14.31 10.67 4.01
C PRO A 232 -14.60 11.87 4.90
N ILE A 233 -15.84 12.34 4.88
CA ILE A 233 -16.28 13.47 5.72
C ILE A 233 -17.30 13.01 6.74
N LYS A 234 -17.35 13.71 7.87
CA LYS A 234 -18.40 13.53 8.86
C LYS A 234 -19.61 14.38 8.46
N ASP A 235 -20.75 13.75 8.23
CA ASP A 235 -22.05 14.39 8.03
C ASP A 235 -23.00 13.98 9.17
N GLY A 236 -23.24 14.90 10.11
CA GLY A 236 -23.89 14.57 11.39
C GLY A 236 -23.04 13.59 12.19
N ASP A 237 -23.60 12.44 12.57
CA ASP A 237 -22.87 11.35 13.25
C ASP A 237 -22.42 10.24 12.29
N LYS A 238 -22.56 10.42 10.97
CA LYS A 238 -22.19 9.43 9.96
C LYS A 238 -20.88 9.81 9.27
N ILE A 239 -20.05 8.82 8.99
CA ILE A 239 -18.91 8.96 8.09
C ILE A 239 -19.42 8.67 6.68
N VAL A 240 -19.26 9.62 5.78
CA VAL A 240 -19.73 9.53 4.40
C VAL A 240 -18.54 9.34 3.45
N PRO A 241 -18.53 8.25 2.67
CA PRO A 241 -17.53 8.03 1.63
C PRO A 241 -17.57 9.14 0.56
N ARG A 242 -16.42 9.39 -0.08
CA ARG A 242 -16.26 10.48 -1.05
C ARG A 242 -15.51 10.07 -2.30
N GLU A 243 -15.23 8.79 -2.46
CA GLU A 243 -14.62 8.23 -3.64
C GLU A 243 -15.43 8.59 -4.89
N ASN A 244 -14.72 9.03 -5.92
CA ASN A 244 -15.33 9.32 -7.22
C ASN A 244 -15.15 8.16 -8.20
N VAL A 245 -14.32 7.20 -7.83
CA VAL A 245 -13.97 6.02 -8.61
C VAL A 245 -13.91 4.84 -7.68
N HIS A 246 -14.27 3.67 -8.20
CA HIS A 246 -14.19 2.41 -7.50
C HIS A 246 -13.39 1.45 -8.36
N PHE A 247 -12.34 0.87 -7.79
CA PHE A 247 -11.50 -0.13 -8.46
C PHE A 247 -12.05 -1.51 -8.16
N VAL A 248 -12.14 -2.34 -9.20
CA VAL A 248 -12.57 -3.73 -9.10
C VAL A 248 -11.57 -4.57 -9.87
N CYS A 249 -11.21 -5.71 -9.32
CA CYS A 249 -10.45 -6.75 -9.99
C CYS A 249 -11.27 -8.04 -9.96
N ASP A 250 -11.11 -8.87 -10.98
CA ASP A 250 -11.62 -10.23 -11.00
C ASP A 250 -10.64 -11.08 -10.16
N ASP A 251 -10.85 -11.12 -8.84
CA ASP A 251 -10.15 -11.99 -7.89
C ASP A 251 -11.12 -13.12 -7.50
N ASP A 252 -11.20 -14.12 -8.38
CA ASP A 252 -12.08 -15.27 -8.20
C ASP A 252 -11.49 -16.21 -7.14
N GLU A 253 -12.34 -16.85 -6.33
CA GLU A 253 -11.90 -17.79 -5.29
C GLU A 253 -11.03 -18.91 -5.88
N ASP A 254 -11.38 -19.39 -7.08
CA ASP A 254 -10.70 -20.44 -7.84
C ASP A 254 -9.38 -20.00 -8.53
N LEU A 255 -8.95 -18.74 -8.35
CA LEU A 255 -7.69 -18.25 -8.90
C LEU A 255 -6.51 -18.76 -8.06
N CYS A 256 -5.66 -19.59 -8.66
CA CYS A 256 -4.46 -20.08 -7.99
C CYS A 256 -3.42 -18.96 -7.78
N GLY A 257 -2.95 -18.80 -6.54
CA GLY A 257 -1.88 -17.84 -6.18
C GLY A 257 -0.50 -18.17 -6.76
N ASP A 258 -0.23 -19.44 -7.10
CA ASP A 258 1.08 -19.85 -7.63
C ASP A 258 1.23 -19.63 -9.13
N CYS A 259 0.19 -19.97 -9.90
CA CYS A 259 0.25 -19.99 -11.37
C CYS A 259 -0.74 -19.03 -12.06
N GLY A 260 -1.72 -18.46 -11.35
CA GLY A 260 -2.69 -17.52 -11.90
C GLY A 260 -3.70 -18.14 -12.87
N GLU A 261 -3.79 -19.48 -12.92
CA GLU A 261 -4.81 -20.20 -13.68
C GLU A 261 -5.96 -20.63 -12.77
N MET A 262 -7.17 -20.73 -13.33
CA MET A 262 -8.35 -21.26 -12.62
C MET A 262 -8.40 -22.79 -12.73
N GLY A 263 -8.65 -23.48 -11.62
CA GLY A 263 -8.82 -24.94 -11.58
C GLY A 263 -7.54 -25.71 -11.92
N CYS A 264 -6.40 -25.25 -11.40
CA CYS A 264 -5.11 -25.91 -11.57
C CYS A 264 -4.84 -26.95 -10.46
N GLU A 265 -3.86 -27.83 -10.67
CA GLU A 265 -3.51 -28.89 -9.71
C GLU A 265 -2.89 -28.37 -8.39
N HIS A 266 -2.46 -27.10 -8.31
CA HIS A 266 -1.94 -26.51 -7.07
C HIS A 266 -3.04 -26.21 -6.05
N ASP A 267 -4.30 -26.08 -6.49
CA ASP A 267 -5.45 -25.78 -5.61
C ASP A 267 -5.88 -27.03 -4.81
N GLU A 268 -5.49 -28.23 -5.27
CA GLU A 268 -5.87 -29.51 -4.66
C GLU A 268 -4.92 -29.93 -3.51
N SER A 269 -3.78 -29.26 -3.31
CA SER A 269 -2.77 -29.70 -2.33
C SER A 269 -3.01 -29.21 -0.89
N ASP A 270 -3.83 -28.17 -0.69
CA ASP A 270 -4.07 -27.60 0.64
C ASP A 270 -5.27 -28.26 1.36
N GLU A 271 -6.21 -28.88 0.63
CA GLU A 271 -7.38 -29.54 1.22
C GLU A 271 -7.10 -30.97 1.73
N GLU A 272 -5.99 -31.61 1.33
CA GLU A 272 -5.71 -33.01 1.71
C GLU A 272 -4.93 -33.18 3.03
N ILE A 273 -4.49 -32.09 3.70
CA ILE A 273 -3.65 -32.19 4.91
C ILE A 273 -4.47 -32.25 6.22
N GLU A 274 -5.77 -31.92 6.21
CA GLU A 274 -6.58 -31.89 7.44
C GLU A 274 -7.26 -33.22 7.83
N GLU A 275 -7.19 -34.29 7.03
CA GLU A 275 -7.92 -35.55 7.30
C GLU A 275 -7.10 -36.79 7.76
N GLU A 276 -5.81 -36.65 8.12
CA GLU A 276 -5.00 -37.80 8.64
C GLU A 276 -4.62 -37.71 10.13
N VAL A 277 -5.55 -37.32 11.00
CA VAL A 277 -5.50 -37.66 12.44
C VAL A 277 -6.77 -38.40 12.86
N LEU A 278 -6.95 -39.60 12.31
CA LEU A 278 -7.90 -40.58 12.83
C LEU A 278 -7.18 -41.87 13.23
N ASP A 279 -7.00 -42.00 14.55
CA ASP A 279 -7.09 -43.21 15.37
C ASP A 279 -6.56 -44.55 14.81
N GLU A 280 -5.37 -44.97 15.25
CA GLU A 280 -5.06 -46.39 15.45
C GLU A 280 -4.31 -46.67 16.78
N ASP A 281 -5.10 -47.17 17.73
CA ASP A 281 -4.88 -48.29 18.66
C ASP A 281 -3.78 -48.25 19.74
N GLY A 282 -4.20 -48.58 20.97
CA GLY A 282 -3.37 -48.70 22.16
C GLY A 282 -3.07 -50.13 22.59
N SER A 283 -2.12 -50.29 23.52
CA SER A 283 -2.20 -51.26 24.62
C SER A 283 -0.94 -51.20 25.53
N ALA A 284 -1.20 -50.83 26.79
CA ALA A 284 -0.75 -51.45 28.05
C ALA A 284 0.70 -51.98 28.21
N ASP A 285 1.49 -51.37 29.11
CA ASP A 285 1.75 -51.85 30.51
C ASP A 285 3.11 -51.38 31.09
N GLU A 286 3.03 -50.78 32.30
CA GLU A 286 3.83 -51.00 33.55
C GLU A 286 5.39 -50.98 33.51
N GLU A 287 6.19 -50.35 34.40
CA GLU A 287 6.09 -49.69 35.72
C GLU A 287 7.40 -48.86 35.95
N GLY A 288 7.36 -47.82 36.81
CA GLY A 288 8.44 -47.60 37.80
C GLY A 288 9.08 -46.20 37.96
N GLN A 289 8.73 -45.56 39.09
CA GLN A 289 9.51 -44.64 39.96
C GLN A 289 9.38 -43.11 39.82
N GLU A 290 8.58 -42.54 40.75
CA GLU A 290 8.83 -41.42 41.70
C GLU A 290 10.28 -40.85 41.71
N GLU A 291 10.58 -39.55 41.86
CA GLU A 291 10.00 -38.48 42.70
C GLU A 291 10.65 -37.09 42.32
N ASP A 292 9.91 -36.01 42.63
CA ASP A 292 10.32 -34.63 43.03
C ASP A 292 10.81 -33.53 42.06
N ASP A 293 9.86 -32.58 41.83
CA ASP A 293 9.89 -31.13 42.09
C ASP A 293 11.14 -30.27 41.77
N ALA A 294 10.99 -29.38 40.77
CA ALA A 294 11.35 -27.96 40.90
C ALA A 294 10.63 -27.12 39.83
N GLU A 295 9.89 -26.11 40.29
CA GLU A 295 9.24 -25.06 39.51
C GLU A 295 10.27 -24.20 38.75
N GLU A 296 10.03 -23.92 37.47
CA GLU A 296 10.65 -22.78 36.79
C GLU A 296 9.62 -22.13 35.86
N ASP A 297 9.18 -20.94 36.28
CA ASP A 297 8.37 -19.99 35.51
C ASP A 297 9.03 -19.72 34.15
N THR A 298 8.33 -20.04 33.07
CA THR A 298 8.60 -19.45 31.75
C THR A 298 7.34 -18.77 31.24
N ALA A 299 7.42 -17.44 31.24
CA ALA A 299 6.47 -16.57 30.57
C ALA A 299 6.46 -16.91 29.06
N GLN A 300 5.35 -17.44 28.59
CA GLN A 300 4.98 -17.37 27.18
C GLN A 300 4.30 -16.01 26.99
N ASP A 301 4.96 -15.13 26.26
CA ASP A 301 4.37 -13.89 25.77
C ASP A 301 4.56 -13.85 24.24
N ASN A 302 3.46 -14.20 23.57
CA ASN A 302 2.94 -13.64 22.32
C ASN A 302 3.92 -13.31 21.18
N ASN A 303 4.06 -14.26 20.24
CA ASN A 303 4.15 -13.92 18.82
C ASN A 303 2.72 -14.00 18.28
N ASP A 304 2.14 -12.87 17.92
CA ASP A 304 1.02 -12.69 16.98
C ASP A 304 0.74 -11.17 16.88
N ILE A 305 1.59 -10.46 16.12
CA ILE A 305 1.31 -9.09 15.63
C ILE A 305 1.65 -9.08 14.13
N GLU A 306 0.90 -9.86 13.37
CA GLU A 306 0.75 -9.72 11.93
C GLU A 306 -0.76 -9.74 11.66
N ASP A 307 -1.47 -8.68 12.08
CA ASP A 307 -2.89 -8.48 11.73
C ASP A 307 -3.41 -7.07 12.07
N LEU A 308 -2.55 -6.06 12.03
CA LEU A 308 -2.96 -4.67 12.22
C LEU A 308 -2.78 -3.88 10.93
N MET A 309 -3.45 -4.31 9.87
CA MET A 309 -3.96 -3.41 8.82
C MET A 309 -5.06 -4.02 7.93
N GLU A 310 -5.65 -5.14 8.31
CA GLU A 310 -6.85 -5.68 7.64
C GLU A 310 -8.14 -5.18 8.33
N ASP A 311 -8.99 -4.60 7.49
CA ASP A 311 -10.43 -4.42 7.65
C ASP A 311 -10.97 -3.83 8.96
N ILE A 312 -11.30 -2.53 8.92
CA ILE A 312 -12.29 -1.95 9.83
C ILE A 312 -13.67 -2.47 9.37
N PRO A 313 -14.35 -3.37 10.11
CA PRO A 313 -15.70 -3.77 9.77
C PRO A 313 -16.65 -2.69 10.29
N LEU A 314 -17.38 -2.07 9.38
CA LEU A 314 -18.57 -1.29 9.71
C LEU A 314 -19.62 -2.23 10.34
N SER A 315 -19.71 -2.26 11.67
CA SER A 315 -20.83 -2.90 12.34
C SER A 315 -22.04 -1.96 12.38
N SER A 316 -23.10 -2.35 11.68
CA SER A 316 -24.45 -1.88 11.96
C SER A 316 -25.18 -2.90 12.85
N ASP A 317 -26.00 -2.32 13.73
CA ASP A 317 -27.19 -2.86 14.39
C ASP A 317 -27.06 -3.90 15.51
N SER A 318 -27.51 -3.49 16.71
CA SER A 318 -28.71 -4.11 17.29
C SER A 318 -29.37 -3.22 18.34
N GLU A 319 -30.70 -3.20 18.28
CA GLU A 319 -31.67 -2.40 19.01
C GLU A 319 -31.86 -2.74 20.50
N ASP A 320 -32.41 -1.75 21.20
CA ASP A 320 -33.39 -1.79 22.29
C ASP A 320 -33.14 -2.60 23.58
N SER A 321 -33.17 -1.85 24.68
CA SER A 321 -33.95 -2.22 25.87
C SER A 321 -34.40 -0.95 26.61
N ASP A 322 -35.70 -0.70 26.59
CA ASP A 322 -36.42 0.21 27.49
C ASP A 322 -36.17 -0.13 28.97
N ASP A 323 -36.06 0.87 29.86
CA ASP A 323 -36.86 0.94 31.10
C ASP A 323 -36.78 2.33 31.76
N ASP A 324 -37.91 2.68 32.38
CA ASP A 324 -38.39 3.96 32.89
C ASP A 324 -37.66 4.54 34.12
N GLY A 325 -37.77 5.87 34.32
CA GLY A 325 -37.34 6.50 35.58
C GLY A 325 -37.55 8.02 35.72
N HIS A 326 -38.80 8.42 35.98
CA HIS A 326 -39.32 9.77 36.25
C HIS A 326 -38.53 10.76 37.17
N SER A 327 -38.61 12.05 36.79
CA SER A 327 -39.06 13.25 37.55
C SER A 327 -38.08 14.41 37.85
N SER A 328 -38.53 15.59 37.35
CA SER A 328 -38.51 16.98 37.87
C SER A 328 -37.24 17.57 38.51
N GLU A 329 -36.82 18.82 38.29
CA GLU A 329 -37.57 20.08 38.37
C GLU A 329 -36.88 21.22 37.57
N THR A 330 -37.72 22.19 37.21
CA THR A 330 -37.51 23.64 36.94
C THR A 330 -36.17 24.25 37.43
N GLU A 331 -35.58 25.24 36.75
CA GLU A 331 -35.99 26.65 36.85
C GLU A 331 -35.64 27.51 35.62
N SER A 332 -36.59 28.38 35.31
CA SER A 332 -36.59 29.54 34.42
C SER A 332 -35.85 30.76 35.00
N ILE A 333 -35.40 31.67 34.14
CA ILE A 333 -35.51 33.15 34.19
C ILE A 333 -34.92 33.65 32.83
N ASN A 334 -35.71 34.08 31.84
CA ASN A 334 -36.26 35.44 31.59
C ASN A 334 -35.17 36.53 31.64
N GLU A 335 -35.04 37.53 30.76
CA GLU A 335 -35.96 38.28 29.87
C GLU A 335 -35.04 39.11 28.94
N ASP A 336 -35.33 39.15 27.65
CA ASP A 336 -35.85 40.31 26.89
C ASP A 336 -34.92 41.55 26.83
N ASP A 337 -34.50 41.96 25.61
CA ASP A 337 -35.21 43.03 24.89
C ASP A 337 -34.45 43.52 23.62
N GLU A 338 -35.20 43.47 22.52
CA GLU A 338 -35.39 44.46 21.46
C GLU A 338 -34.22 45.23 20.79
N ALA A 339 -34.03 44.89 19.50
CA ALA A 339 -34.23 45.74 18.32
C ALA A 339 -33.55 47.12 18.21
N LYS A 340 -32.83 47.35 17.10
CA LYS A 340 -33.33 48.15 15.95
C LYS A 340 -32.31 48.32 14.82
N GLU A 341 -32.90 48.41 13.64
CA GLU A 341 -32.38 48.79 12.33
C GLU A 341 -31.58 50.11 12.34
N ASP A 342 -30.65 50.27 11.40
CA ASP A 342 -30.63 51.48 10.57
C ASP A 342 -29.87 51.29 9.25
N GLU A 343 -30.55 51.70 8.18
CA GLU A 343 -30.12 51.75 6.78
C GLU A 343 -29.25 52.98 6.46
N GLU A 344 -28.42 52.82 5.43
CA GLU A 344 -27.97 53.80 4.42
C GLU A 344 -27.51 55.24 4.80
N LYS A 345 -26.27 55.60 4.43
CA LYS A 345 -25.99 56.46 3.23
C LYS A 345 -24.49 56.77 3.01
N ARG A 346 -24.10 56.69 1.73
CA ARG A 346 -22.92 57.23 1.00
C ARG A 346 -22.67 58.74 1.29
N PRO A 347 -21.59 59.44 0.84
CA PRO A 347 -20.68 59.13 -0.30
C PRO A 347 -19.18 59.47 -0.12
N PHE A 348 -18.31 58.90 -0.97
CA PHE A 348 -17.60 59.57 -2.08
C PHE A 348 -16.81 58.54 -2.91
#